data_AF-A0AA37GSJ3-F1
#
_entry.id   AF-A0AA37GSJ3-F1
#
_cell.length_a   1.000
_cell.length_b   1.000
_cell.length_c   1.000
_cell.angle_alpha   90.00
_cell.angle_beta   90.00
_cell.angle_gamma   90.00
#
_symmetry.space_group_name_H-M   'P 1'
#
loop_
_entity.id
_entity.type
_entity.pdbx_description
1 polymer ?
#
loop_
_entity_poly.entity_id
_entity_poly.type
_entity_poly.pdbx_seq_one_letter_code
_entity_poly.pdbx_strand_id
1 'polypeptide(L)'
;MQDFDRYFESCIFAGTQYILGSWYTKKELGQRTGLFTASGLAGGMFGGFLQTAIYSSMNGLHGMPGWKWLFIISGIITVPVAIYGYFFFPDTPRTTTAFYLSEDEIKLAQERVPVHEEGEKILAWSFISRILHSWNFYAFCFLWILGNSSESQSNQSLLNLYMQAHPTEDYTVFQRNNYPTGVQAVGVVSTLLWATSTDIWGRRWLSGYYVAFTAIANAAIILAPTSTAAKFGAYYWAGSIYCIQATFFAWANDSMRNESPALRACVIACMNAAGNCFQAWWPLIFFRADDAPEFRKGMVAMIAVGSAMMIWVTVLVFMDRRLSNKQIQVIEAVEAEGHVEAGLSPAKKVDSVDKGSNGK
;
A
#
# COMPACT_ATOMS: atom_id res chain seq x y z
N MET A 1 27.08 1.38 -0.30
CA MET A 1 26.37 1.92 0.88
C MET A 1 24.88 2.02 0.61
N GLN A 2 24.45 2.57 -0.53
CA GLN A 2 23.04 2.56 -0.97
C GLN A 2 22.40 1.16 -1.00
N ASP A 3 23.16 0.12 -1.35
CA ASP A 3 22.61 -1.25 -1.37
C ASP A 3 22.36 -1.82 0.04
N PHE A 4 23.16 -1.42 1.04
CA PHE A 4 23.01 -1.91 2.42
C PHE A 4 21.74 -1.37 3.08
N ASP A 5 21.47 -0.06 2.93
CA ASP A 5 20.26 0.57 3.48
C ASP A 5 18.98 -0.04 2.90
N ARG A 6 18.99 -0.36 1.60
CA ARG A 6 17.84 -0.98 0.90
C ARG A 6 17.45 -2.34 1.47
N TYR A 7 18.41 -3.13 1.94
CA TYR A 7 18.10 -4.42 2.57
C TYR A 7 17.26 -4.24 3.85
N PHE A 8 17.63 -3.31 4.72
CA PHE A 8 16.89 -3.06 5.97
C PHE A 8 15.54 -2.39 5.71
N GLU A 9 15.47 -1.42 4.79
CA GLU A 9 14.25 -0.69 4.48
C GLU A 9 13.15 -1.62 3.91
N SER A 10 13.53 -2.61 3.10
CA SER A 10 12.60 -3.53 2.45
C SER A 10 11.75 -4.36 3.44
N CYS A 11 12.34 -4.77 4.57
CA CYS A 11 11.66 -5.58 5.57
C CYS A 11 10.66 -4.76 6.41
N ILE A 12 10.99 -3.50 6.70
CA ILE A 12 10.19 -2.62 7.55
C ILE A 12 8.83 -2.38 6.93
N PHE A 13 8.77 -2.10 5.63
CA PHE A 13 7.52 -1.79 4.95
C PHE A 13 6.55 -2.98 4.98
N ALA A 14 7.00 -4.15 4.51
CA ALA A 14 6.16 -5.34 4.46
C ALA A 14 5.75 -5.82 5.87
N GLY A 15 6.68 -5.79 6.82
CA GLY A 15 6.41 -6.15 8.21
C GLY A 15 5.38 -5.23 8.86
N THR A 16 5.50 -3.91 8.67
CA THR A 16 4.55 -2.94 9.23
C THR A 16 3.16 -3.12 8.62
N GLN A 17 3.04 -3.31 7.30
CA GLN A 17 1.74 -3.55 6.65
C GLN A 17 1.07 -4.84 7.17
N TYR A 18 1.86 -5.89 7.41
CA TYR A 18 1.35 -7.14 7.97
C TYR A 18 0.85 -6.97 9.41
N ILE A 19 1.60 -6.26 10.25
CA ILE A 19 1.22 -5.97 11.64
C ILE A 19 -0.05 -5.12 11.65
N LEU A 20 -0.12 -4.04 10.86
CA LEU A 20 -1.32 -3.22 10.72
C LEU A 20 -2.54 -4.06 10.30
N GLY A 21 -2.37 -4.95 9.31
CA GLY A 21 -3.42 -5.87 8.86
C GLY A 21 -3.84 -6.93 9.88
N SER A 22 -3.06 -7.12 10.94
CA SER A 22 -3.33 -8.07 12.02
C SER A 22 -3.97 -7.40 13.25
N TRP A 23 -3.72 -6.11 13.47
CA TRP A 23 -4.31 -5.35 14.59
C TRP A 23 -5.63 -4.64 14.25
N TYR A 24 -5.84 -4.25 12.98
CA TYR A 24 -6.95 -3.34 12.62
C TYR A 24 -8.06 -3.98 11.76
N THR A 25 -9.29 -3.48 11.96
CA THR A 25 -10.48 -3.92 11.24
C THR A 25 -10.56 -3.33 9.83
N LYS A 26 -11.47 -3.85 8.97
CA LYS A 26 -11.66 -3.36 7.59
C LYS A 26 -11.83 -1.85 7.50
N LYS A 27 -12.59 -1.28 8.44
CA LYS A 27 -12.99 0.14 8.45
C LYS A 27 -11.90 1.09 8.92
N GLU A 28 -10.88 0.57 9.59
CA GLU A 28 -9.81 1.37 10.21
C GLU A 28 -8.47 1.17 9.49
N LEU A 29 -8.29 0.05 8.79
CA LEU A 29 -7.01 -0.34 8.19
C LEU A 29 -6.51 0.67 7.16
N GLY A 30 -7.37 1.19 6.28
CA GLY A 30 -6.96 2.15 5.26
C GLY A 30 -6.46 3.44 5.89
N GLN A 31 -7.18 4.02 6.86
CA GLN A 31 -6.74 5.22 7.59
C GLN A 31 -5.37 5.04 8.27
N ARG A 32 -5.14 3.90 8.93
CA ARG A 32 -3.88 3.62 9.64
C ARG A 32 -2.72 3.38 8.68
N THR A 33 -2.94 2.61 7.63
CA THR A 33 -1.98 2.42 6.55
C THR A 33 -1.68 3.75 5.83
N GLY A 34 -2.69 4.58 5.61
CA GLY A 34 -2.56 5.91 5.02
C GLY A 34 -1.72 6.85 5.89
N LEU A 35 -1.89 6.83 7.20
CA LEU A 35 -1.06 7.59 8.14
C LEU A 35 0.41 7.13 8.09
N PHE A 36 0.65 5.82 8.03
CA PHE A 36 2.00 5.28 7.91
C PHE A 36 2.67 5.73 6.60
N THR A 37 2.01 5.55 5.45
CA THR A 37 2.53 6.01 4.16
C THR A 37 2.75 7.54 4.12
N ALA A 38 1.80 8.31 4.67
CA ALA A 38 1.91 9.76 4.75
C ALA A 38 3.14 10.20 5.59
N SER A 39 3.46 9.47 6.66
CA SER A 39 4.66 9.76 7.46
C SER A 39 5.96 9.60 6.66
N GLY A 40 6.03 8.61 5.77
CA GLY A 40 7.18 8.42 4.86
C GLY A 40 7.34 9.57 3.88
N LEU A 41 6.23 10.03 3.28
CA LEU A 41 6.22 11.20 2.39
C LEU A 41 6.63 12.48 3.12
N ALA A 42 6.11 12.69 4.34
CA ALA A 42 6.50 13.82 5.18
C ALA A 42 7.99 13.78 5.53
N GLY A 43 8.53 12.59 5.82
CA GLY A 43 9.97 12.39 6.03
C GLY A 43 10.81 12.82 4.81
N GLY A 44 10.36 12.49 3.60
CA GLY A 44 10.96 12.98 2.36
C GLY A 44 10.97 14.51 2.26
N MET A 45 9.90 15.18 2.71
CA MET A 45 9.79 16.64 2.66
C MET A 45 10.80 17.29 3.61
N PHE A 46 10.86 16.77 4.84
CA PHE A 46 11.86 17.20 5.82
C PHE A 46 13.28 16.98 5.30
N GLY A 47 13.54 15.87 4.61
CA GLY A 47 14.81 15.60 3.95
C GLY A 47 15.21 16.68 2.94
N GLY A 48 14.27 17.12 2.09
CA GLY A 48 14.51 18.20 1.12
C GLY A 48 14.84 19.54 1.80
N PHE A 49 14.09 19.93 2.83
CA PHE A 49 14.38 21.15 3.59
C PHE A 49 15.68 21.08 4.37
N LEU A 50 15.98 19.93 4.98
CA LEU A 50 17.24 19.69 5.68
C LEU A 50 18.43 19.77 4.72
N GLN A 51 18.31 19.20 3.52
CA GLN A 51 19.33 19.30 2.48
C GLN A 51 19.58 20.76 2.10
N THR A 52 18.53 21.56 1.92
CA THR A 52 18.63 22.98 1.63
C THR A 52 19.29 23.77 2.77
N ALA A 53 18.88 23.51 4.03
CA ALA A 53 19.43 24.18 5.20
C ALA A 53 20.91 23.85 5.42
N ILE A 54 21.31 22.60 5.25
CA ILE A 54 22.72 22.17 5.38
C ILE A 54 23.55 22.73 4.22
N TYR A 55 23.00 22.76 3.00
CA TYR A 55 23.70 23.36 1.87
C TYR A 55 23.97 24.85 2.06
N SER A 56 23.03 25.60 2.64
CA SER A 56 23.21 27.05 2.87
C SER A 56 24.09 27.38 4.08
N SER A 57 24.07 26.56 5.14
CA SER A 57 24.75 26.88 6.41
C SER A 57 26.06 26.14 6.65
N MET A 58 26.26 24.96 6.06
CA MET A 58 27.36 24.05 6.42
C MET A 58 28.19 23.58 5.21
N ASN A 59 27.93 24.10 4.01
CA ASN A 59 28.74 23.76 2.84
C ASN A 59 30.13 24.39 2.93
N GLY A 60 31.18 23.55 2.95
CA GLY A 60 32.57 24.00 3.16
C GLY A 60 32.95 24.15 4.64
N LEU A 61 32.02 23.92 5.57
CA LEU A 61 32.31 23.94 7.00
C LEU A 61 33.24 22.77 7.36
N HIS A 62 34.35 23.09 8.01
CA HIS A 62 35.45 22.16 8.30
C HIS A 62 36.04 21.46 7.05
N GLY A 63 35.99 22.12 5.89
CA GLY A 63 36.51 21.57 4.63
C GLY A 63 35.69 20.40 4.08
N MET A 64 34.50 20.12 4.65
CA MET A 64 33.63 19.05 4.19
C MET A 64 32.51 19.59 3.29
N PRO A 65 32.19 18.87 2.19
CA PRO A 65 31.01 19.18 1.39
C PRO A 65 29.72 19.00 2.19
N GLY A 66 28.72 19.85 1.94
CA GLY A 66 27.43 19.80 2.67
C GLY A 66 26.72 18.45 2.62
N TRP A 67 26.91 17.64 1.58
CA TRP A 67 26.32 16.30 1.49
C TRP A 67 26.86 15.33 2.56
N LYS A 68 28.11 15.48 3.02
CA LYS A 68 28.65 14.66 4.11
C LYS A 68 28.00 15.00 5.44
N TRP A 69 27.82 16.30 5.69
CA TRP A 69 27.10 16.79 6.87
C TRP A 69 25.66 16.32 6.90
N LEU A 70 24.99 16.24 5.74
CA LEU A 70 23.66 15.65 5.62
C LEU A 70 23.60 14.21 6.14
N PHE A 71 24.55 13.35 5.76
CA PHE A 71 24.59 11.97 6.27
C PHE A 71 24.82 11.88 7.77
N ILE A 72 25.72 12.71 8.32
CA ILE A 72 26.03 12.70 9.76
C ILE A 72 24.80 13.13 10.57
N ILE A 73 24.16 14.24 10.18
CA ILE A 73 23.00 14.78 10.88
C ILE A 73 21.81 13.81 10.79
N SER A 74 21.55 13.26 9.59
CA SER A 74 20.52 12.24 9.41
C SER A 74 20.76 11.01 10.28
N GLY A 75 22.01 10.53 10.35
CA GLY A 75 22.37 9.39 11.21
C GLY A 75 22.17 9.66 12.71
N ILE A 76 22.49 10.87 13.19
CA ILE A 76 22.27 11.24 14.60
C ILE A 76 20.77 11.28 14.93
N ILE A 77 19.93 11.76 14.01
CA ILE A 77 18.48 11.84 14.23
C ILE A 77 17.82 10.45 14.16
N THR A 78 18.32 9.54 13.32
CA THR A 78 17.71 8.21 13.15
C THR A 78 18.02 7.26 14.29
N VAL A 79 19.16 7.38 14.99
CA VAL A 79 19.53 6.46 16.09
C VAL A 79 18.51 6.48 17.25
N PRO A 80 18.10 7.64 17.82
CA PRO A 80 17.05 7.68 18.83
C PRO A 80 15.71 7.13 18.35
N VAL A 81 15.34 7.38 17.08
CA VAL A 81 14.10 6.87 16.49
C VAL A 81 14.15 5.34 16.36
N ALA A 82 15.30 4.77 16.00
CA ALA A 82 15.49 3.32 15.94
C ALA A 82 15.41 2.68 17.33
N ILE A 83 16.00 3.31 18.36
CA ILE A 83 15.89 2.87 19.75
C ILE A 83 14.43 2.91 20.20
N TYR A 84 13.70 3.99 19.89
CA TYR A 84 12.27 4.09 20.16
C TYR A 84 11.47 2.99 19.46
N GLY A 85 11.71 2.76 18.16
CA GLY A 85 11.07 1.69 17.41
C GLY A 85 11.31 0.31 18.05
N TYR A 86 12.53 0.02 18.51
CA TYR A 86 12.84 -1.26 19.14
C TYR A 86 12.02 -1.54 20.41
N PHE A 87 11.75 -0.52 21.24
CA PHE A 87 11.00 -0.71 22.49
C PHE A 87 9.48 -0.62 22.33
N PHE A 88 9.00 0.14 21.35
CA PHE A 88 7.56 0.46 21.22
C PHE A 88 6.87 -0.20 20.03
N PHE A 89 7.58 -0.93 19.17
CA PHE A 89 6.96 -1.62 18.03
C PHE A 89 6.34 -2.94 18.49
N PRO A 90 5.00 -3.10 18.44
CA PRO A 90 4.34 -4.30 18.93
C PRO A 90 4.45 -5.45 17.93
N ASP A 91 4.53 -6.67 18.44
CA ASP A 91 4.31 -7.88 17.66
C ASP A 91 2.81 -8.06 17.33
N THR A 92 2.42 -9.21 16.77
CA THR A 92 1.00 -9.50 16.50
C THR A 92 0.17 -9.57 17.80
N PRO A 93 -1.16 -9.32 17.75
CA PRO A 93 -2.02 -9.33 18.95
C PRO A 93 -1.99 -10.63 19.75
N ARG A 94 -1.52 -11.74 19.17
CA ARG A 94 -1.47 -13.06 19.82
C ARG A 94 -0.11 -13.39 20.43
N THR A 95 0.96 -12.79 19.93
CA THR A 95 2.33 -13.01 20.41
C THR A 95 2.90 -11.79 21.14
N THR A 96 2.09 -10.73 21.32
CA THR A 96 2.58 -9.47 21.87
C THR A 96 3.07 -9.63 23.30
N THR A 97 4.28 -9.11 23.54
CA THR A 97 4.89 -8.98 24.87
C THR A 97 4.95 -7.51 25.31
N ALA A 98 4.21 -6.63 24.62
CA ALA A 98 4.24 -5.19 24.83
C ALA A 98 3.83 -4.82 26.27
N PHE A 99 4.78 -4.26 27.02
CA PHE A 99 4.60 -3.87 28.44
C PHE A 99 3.58 -2.74 28.66
N TYR A 100 3.20 -2.04 27.59
CA TYR A 100 2.29 -0.89 27.63
C TYR A 100 0.84 -1.23 27.25
N LEU A 101 0.53 -2.50 26.93
CA LEU A 101 -0.84 -2.96 26.67
C LEU A 101 -1.33 -3.82 27.83
N SER A 102 -2.55 -3.55 28.29
CA SER A 102 -3.23 -4.38 29.29
C SER A 102 -3.77 -5.68 28.67
N GLU A 103 -3.94 -6.71 29.49
CA GLU A 103 -4.51 -8.00 29.02
C GLU A 103 -5.92 -7.84 28.43
N ASP A 104 -6.71 -6.91 28.97
CA ASP A 104 -8.07 -6.64 28.49
C ASP A 104 -8.07 -5.97 27.11
N GLU A 105 -7.12 -5.07 26.84
CA GLU A 105 -6.95 -4.47 25.51
C GLU A 105 -6.49 -5.49 24.47
N ILE A 106 -5.62 -6.43 24.86
CA ILE A 106 -5.17 -7.52 24.00
C ILE A 106 -6.33 -8.45 23.66
N LYS A 107 -7.14 -8.84 24.65
CA LYS A 107 -8.35 -9.66 24.42
C LYS A 107 -9.34 -8.96 23.50
N LEU A 108 -9.61 -7.67 23.73
CA LEU A 108 -10.47 -6.89 22.86
C LEU A 108 -9.95 -6.83 21.41
N ALA A 109 -8.64 -6.69 21.22
CA ALA A 109 -8.03 -6.71 19.89
C ALA A 109 -8.19 -8.09 19.22
N GLN A 110 -8.01 -9.17 19.97
CA GLN A 110 -8.18 -10.55 19.47
C GLN A 110 -9.63 -10.86 19.11
N GLU A 111 -10.62 -10.39 19.88
CA GLU A 111 -12.04 -10.58 19.58
C GLU A 111 -12.50 -9.81 18.34
N ARG A 112 -11.89 -8.65 18.06
CA ARG A 112 -12.27 -7.80 16.91
C ARG A 112 -11.71 -8.29 15.57
N VAL A 113 -10.73 -9.19 15.58
CA VAL A 113 -10.05 -9.71 14.39
C VAL A 113 -10.38 -11.20 14.24
N PRO A 114 -10.81 -11.67 13.05
CA PRO A 114 -11.24 -13.06 12.87
C PRO A 114 -10.16 -14.06 13.30
N VAL A 115 -10.59 -15.11 14.00
CA VAL A 115 -9.73 -16.18 14.50
C VAL A 115 -9.21 -16.98 13.31
N HIS A 116 -7.90 -16.94 13.08
CA HIS A 116 -7.24 -17.83 12.13
C HIS A 116 -6.49 -18.91 12.91
N GLU A 117 -6.54 -20.16 12.45
CA GLU A 117 -5.70 -21.22 13.01
C GLU A 117 -4.22 -20.93 12.71
N GLU A 118 -3.42 -20.78 13.75
CA GLU A 118 -1.96 -20.72 13.61
C GLU A 118 -1.44 -22.14 13.41
N GLY A 119 -0.83 -22.43 12.26
CA GLY A 119 -0.27 -23.77 12.04
C GLY A 119 0.14 -24.16 10.63
N GLU A 120 -0.06 -23.33 9.60
CA GLU A 120 0.46 -23.70 8.27
C GLU A 120 2.00 -23.62 8.29
N LYS A 121 2.66 -24.78 8.25
CA LYS A 121 4.13 -24.87 8.13
C LYS A 121 4.54 -24.14 6.84
N ILE A 122 5.14 -22.97 7.00
CA ILE A 122 5.60 -22.06 5.93
C ILE A 122 6.54 -22.77 4.93
N LEU A 123 7.16 -23.89 5.33
CA LEU A 123 8.17 -24.65 4.58
C LEU A 123 7.65 -25.95 3.93
N ALA A 124 6.34 -26.11 3.73
CA ALA A 124 5.85 -27.20 2.90
C ALA A 124 5.79 -26.74 1.43
N TRP A 125 6.32 -27.53 0.49
CA TRP A 125 6.20 -27.28 -0.97
C TRP A 125 4.72 -27.06 -1.37
N SER A 126 3.79 -27.68 -0.64
CA SER A 126 2.34 -27.46 -0.78
C SER A 126 1.92 -26.00 -0.57
N PHE A 127 2.53 -25.29 0.38
CA PHE A 127 2.23 -23.87 0.64
C PHE A 127 2.74 -22.98 -0.49
N ILE A 128 3.95 -23.24 -1.01
CA ILE A 128 4.47 -22.53 -2.19
C ILE A 128 3.57 -22.78 -3.40
N SER A 129 3.16 -24.03 -3.64
CA SER A 129 2.23 -24.37 -4.71
C SER A 129 0.89 -23.65 -4.56
N ARG A 130 0.37 -23.53 -3.34
CA ARG A 130 -0.85 -22.78 -3.03
C ARG A 130 -0.71 -21.28 -3.33
N ILE A 131 0.42 -20.67 -3.00
CA ILE A 131 0.71 -19.27 -3.36
C ILE A 131 0.71 -19.11 -4.88
N LEU A 132 1.47 -19.96 -5.59
CA LEU A 132 1.63 -19.87 -7.04
C LEU A 132 0.36 -20.21 -7.83
N HIS A 133 -0.61 -20.89 -7.24
CA HIS A 133 -1.93 -21.12 -7.85
C HIS A 133 -2.98 -20.12 -7.35
N SER A 134 -2.65 -19.25 -6.40
CA SER A 134 -3.58 -18.25 -5.89
C SER A 134 -3.78 -17.15 -6.93
N TRP A 135 -5.03 -16.97 -7.36
CA TRP A 135 -5.41 -15.84 -8.21
C TRP A 135 -5.04 -14.50 -7.56
N ASN A 136 -5.22 -14.37 -6.24
CA ASN A 136 -4.93 -13.14 -5.49
C ASN A 136 -3.46 -12.72 -5.61
N PHE A 137 -2.54 -13.69 -5.66
CA PHE A 137 -1.11 -13.41 -5.84
C PHE A 137 -0.85 -12.65 -7.14
N TYR A 138 -1.30 -13.17 -8.30
CA TYR A 138 -1.08 -12.52 -9.59
C TYR A 138 -1.88 -11.22 -9.72
N ALA A 139 -3.12 -11.21 -9.22
CA ALA A 139 -4.01 -10.06 -9.22
C ALA A 139 -3.37 -8.81 -8.60
N PHE A 140 -2.90 -8.96 -7.36
CA PHE A 140 -2.36 -7.86 -6.57
C PHE A 140 -0.90 -7.54 -6.92
N CYS A 141 -0.06 -8.53 -7.26
CA CYS A 141 1.28 -8.26 -7.78
C CYS A 141 1.24 -7.44 -9.07
N PHE A 142 0.39 -7.80 -10.03
CA PHE A 142 0.27 -7.04 -11.28
C PHE A 142 -0.34 -5.66 -11.05
N LEU A 143 -1.32 -5.56 -10.15
CA LEU A 143 -1.90 -4.27 -9.75
C LEU A 143 -0.82 -3.33 -9.18
N TRP A 144 0.05 -3.85 -8.31
CA TRP A 144 1.13 -3.06 -7.72
C TRP A 144 2.22 -2.70 -8.72
N ILE A 145 2.56 -3.57 -9.67
CA ILE A 145 3.50 -3.23 -10.75
C ILE A 145 3.00 -2.01 -11.54
N LEU A 146 1.72 -1.98 -11.91
CA LEU A 146 1.13 -0.84 -12.63
C LEU A 146 1.06 0.41 -11.74
N GLY A 147 0.69 0.25 -10.47
CA GLY A 147 0.61 1.34 -9.51
C GLY A 147 1.96 2.00 -9.24
N ASN A 148 2.97 1.19 -8.95
CA ASN A 148 4.33 1.67 -8.65
C ASN A 148 5.02 2.25 -9.90
N SER A 149 4.76 1.69 -11.09
CA SER A 149 5.19 2.31 -12.35
C SER A 149 4.58 3.69 -12.56
N SER A 150 3.30 3.88 -12.18
CA SER A 150 2.60 5.17 -12.29
C SER A 150 3.15 6.21 -11.31
N GLU A 151 3.57 5.79 -10.12
CA GLU A 151 4.20 6.61 -9.08
C GLU A 151 5.51 7.26 -9.55
N SER A 152 6.16 6.69 -10.57
CA SER A 152 7.39 7.27 -11.12
C SER A 152 7.23 8.71 -11.60
N GLN A 153 6.04 9.16 -12.07
CA GLN A 153 5.79 10.56 -12.45
C GLN A 153 5.93 11.55 -11.30
N SER A 154 5.55 11.08 -10.11
CA SER A 154 5.46 11.88 -8.89
C SER A 154 6.82 12.00 -8.19
N ASN A 155 7.83 11.28 -8.70
CA ASN A 155 9.14 11.22 -8.08
C ASN A 155 9.79 12.61 -8.05
N GLN A 156 10.20 13.04 -6.86
CA GLN A 156 10.77 14.35 -6.57
C GLN A 156 11.92 14.72 -7.52
N SER A 157 12.67 13.72 -7.97
CA SER A 157 13.78 13.88 -8.92
C SER A 157 13.34 14.34 -10.31
N LEU A 158 12.12 14.07 -10.76
CA LEU A 158 11.66 14.48 -12.09
C LEU A 158 11.43 15.97 -12.21
N LEU A 159 10.75 16.59 -11.23
CA LEU A 159 10.59 18.04 -11.22
C LEU A 159 11.95 18.72 -11.06
N ASN A 160 12.87 18.13 -10.28
CA ASN A 160 14.25 18.62 -10.18
C ASN A 160 14.97 18.58 -11.54
N LEU A 161 14.92 17.45 -12.26
CA LEU A 161 15.50 17.31 -13.60
C LEU A 161 14.85 18.25 -14.62
N TYR A 162 13.53 18.42 -14.55
CA TYR A 162 12.81 19.40 -15.39
C TYR A 162 13.32 20.83 -15.17
N MET A 163 13.55 21.22 -13.91
CA MET A 163 14.12 22.53 -13.58
C MET A 163 15.60 22.65 -13.97
N GLN A 164 16.37 21.56 -13.99
CA GLN A 164 17.77 21.59 -14.46
C GLN A 164 17.86 21.76 -15.98
N ALA A 165 16.92 21.17 -16.72
CA ALA A 165 16.86 21.23 -18.18
C ALA A 165 15.90 22.31 -18.70
N HIS A 166 15.49 23.26 -17.84
CA HIS A 166 14.51 24.27 -18.22
C HIS A 166 15.10 25.23 -19.27
N PRO A 167 14.40 25.49 -20.39
CA PRO A 167 15.00 26.19 -21.53
C PRO A 167 15.21 27.70 -21.34
N THR A 168 14.50 28.34 -20.40
CA THR A 168 14.48 29.81 -20.27
C THR A 168 14.75 30.36 -18.87
N GLU A 169 14.80 29.50 -17.85
CA GLU A 169 14.97 29.93 -16.46
C GLU A 169 16.00 29.05 -15.76
N ASP A 170 17.03 29.68 -15.17
CA ASP A 170 18.00 29.00 -14.34
C ASP A 170 17.51 28.94 -12.89
N TYR A 171 17.12 27.75 -12.44
CA TYR A 171 16.69 27.52 -11.06
C TYR A 171 17.90 27.32 -10.13
N THR A 172 17.90 28.05 -9.02
CA THR A 172 18.92 27.90 -7.97
C THR A 172 18.85 26.52 -7.32
N VAL A 173 19.95 26.06 -6.70
CA VAL A 173 19.97 24.81 -5.91
C VAL A 173 18.88 24.81 -4.83
N PHE A 174 18.63 25.96 -4.21
CA PHE A 174 17.55 26.14 -3.23
C PHE A 174 16.17 25.86 -3.82
N GLN A 175 15.83 26.49 -4.97
CA GLN A 175 14.57 26.27 -5.65
C GLN A 175 14.42 24.83 -6.15
N ARG A 176 15.52 24.24 -6.64
CA ARG A 176 15.53 22.86 -7.12
C ARG A 176 15.26 21.82 -6.05
N ASN A 177 15.58 22.11 -4.78
CA ASN A 177 15.30 21.22 -3.66
C ASN A 177 13.91 21.49 -3.05
N ASN A 178 13.49 22.76 -2.94
CA ASN A 178 12.26 23.13 -2.22
C ASN A 178 10.99 23.10 -3.08
N TYR A 179 11.04 23.33 -4.40
CA TYR A 179 9.83 23.21 -5.21
C TYR A 179 9.33 21.75 -5.33
N PRO A 180 10.20 20.74 -5.47
CA PRO A 180 9.77 19.35 -5.52
C PRO A 180 9.23 18.81 -4.20
N THR A 181 9.59 19.37 -3.04
CA THR A 181 8.98 18.95 -1.75
C THR A 181 7.48 19.22 -1.71
N GLY A 182 7.00 20.17 -2.51
CA GLY A 182 5.57 20.44 -2.59
C GLY A 182 4.77 19.34 -3.32
N VAL A 183 5.41 18.53 -4.18
CA VAL A 183 4.79 17.33 -4.76
C VAL A 183 4.48 16.29 -3.67
N GLN A 184 5.40 16.10 -2.73
CA GLN A 184 5.20 15.21 -1.58
C GLN A 184 4.13 15.76 -0.62
N ALA A 185 4.02 17.08 -0.46
CA ALA A 185 2.96 17.69 0.34
C ALA A 185 1.56 17.36 -0.22
N VAL A 186 1.39 17.46 -1.55
CA VAL A 186 0.16 17.02 -2.22
C VAL A 186 -0.04 15.50 -2.04
N GLY A 187 1.04 14.72 -2.08
CA GLY A 187 1.03 13.29 -1.81
C GLY A 187 0.52 12.93 -0.41
N VAL A 188 0.98 13.64 0.63
CA VAL A 188 0.52 13.46 2.02
C VAL A 188 -0.98 13.70 2.12
N VAL A 189 -1.45 14.84 1.61
CA VAL A 189 -2.86 15.21 1.66
C VAL A 189 -3.71 14.22 0.87
N SER A 190 -3.31 13.88 -0.36
CA SER A 190 -4.02 12.91 -1.20
C SER A 190 -4.08 11.53 -0.55
N THR A 191 -2.98 11.07 0.03
CA THR A 191 -2.90 9.75 0.69
C THR A 191 -3.88 9.68 1.85
N LEU A 192 -3.90 10.68 2.74
CA LEU A 192 -4.82 10.70 3.87
C LEU A 192 -6.28 10.82 3.43
N LEU A 193 -6.57 11.66 2.43
CA LEU A 193 -7.92 11.84 1.90
C LEU A 193 -8.45 10.57 1.25
N TRP A 194 -7.69 9.93 0.37
CA TRP A 194 -8.12 8.72 -0.32
C TRP A 194 -8.14 7.49 0.58
N ALA A 195 -7.17 7.36 1.50
CA ALA A 195 -7.19 6.31 2.52
C ALA A 195 -8.46 6.39 3.39
N THR A 196 -8.81 7.59 3.83
CA THR A 196 -10.02 7.82 4.64
C THR A 196 -11.30 7.63 3.84
N SER A 197 -11.35 8.19 2.62
CA SER A 197 -12.55 8.14 1.77
C SER A 197 -12.87 6.71 1.33
N THR A 198 -11.85 5.94 0.98
CA THR A 198 -12.04 4.54 0.54
C THR A 198 -12.49 3.62 1.68
N ASP A 199 -12.11 3.92 2.92
CA ASP A 199 -12.62 3.22 4.11
C ASP A 199 -14.08 3.56 4.40
N ILE A 200 -14.49 4.83 4.27
CA ILE A 200 -15.88 5.25 4.46
C ILE A 200 -16.80 4.63 3.40
N TRP A 201 -16.37 4.63 2.14
CA TRP A 201 -17.17 4.14 1.02
C TRP A 201 -17.13 2.63 0.83
N GLY A 202 -16.17 1.93 1.45
CA GLY A 202 -15.95 0.49 1.25
C GLY A 202 -15.59 0.10 -0.19
N ARG A 203 -15.23 1.08 -1.04
CA ARG A 203 -15.00 0.94 -2.48
C ARG A 203 -13.56 1.32 -2.83
N ARG A 204 -12.61 0.50 -2.37
CA ARG A 204 -11.16 0.75 -2.51
C ARG A 204 -10.69 0.86 -3.97
N TRP A 205 -11.36 0.16 -4.87
CA TRP A 205 -11.11 0.19 -6.32
C TRP A 205 -11.28 1.57 -6.98
N LEU A 206 -12.04 2.50 -6.37
CA LEU A 206 -12.20 3.86 -6.90
C LEU A 206 -10.87 4.62 -6.97
N SER A 207 -9.97 4.36 -6.03
CA SER A 207 -8.62 4.95 -6.05
C SER A 207 -7.82 4.54 -7.30
N GLY A 208 -7.99 3.30 -7.78
CA GLY A 208 -7.33 2.82 -8.99
C GLY A 208 -7.76 3.59 -10.24
N TYR A 209 -9.06 3.89 -10.38
CA TYR A 209 -9.56 4.71 -11.49
C TYR A 209 -9.06 6.16 -11.42
N TYR A 210 -9.04 6.74 -10.22
CA TYR A 210 -8.52 8.10 -10.01
C TYR A 210 -7.04 8.19 -10.41
N VAL A 211 -6.22 7.24 -9.98
CA VAL A 211 -4.79 7.24 -10.30
C VAL A 211 -4.57 6.99 -11.79
N ALA A 212 -5.32 6.08 -12.41
CA ALA A 212 -5.25 5.84 -13.86
C ALA A 212 -5.57 7.11 -14.66
N PHE A 213 -6.63 7.83 -14.28
CA PHE A 213 -7.00 9.11 -14.89
C PHE A 213 -5.90 10.16 -14.69
N THR A 214 -5.40 10.30 -13.47
CA THR A 214 -4.36 11.27 -13.11
C THR A 214 -3.05 11.00 -13.87
N ALA A 215 -2.67 9.73 -14.02
CA ALA A 215 -1.47 9.32 -14.76
C ALA A 215 -1.57 9.68 -16.26
N ILE A 216 -2.74 9.48 -16.87
CA ILE A 216 -2.98 9.81 -18.29
C ILE A 216 -3.05 11.33 -18.47
N ALA A 217 -3.79 12.03 -17.62
CA ALA A 217 -4.00 13.46 -17.72
C ALA A 217 -2.70 14.26 -17.51
N ASN A 218 -1.89 13.91 -16.50
CA ASN A 218 -0.60 14.56 -16.29
C ASN A 218 0.37 14.32 -17.44
N ALA A 219 0.46 13.09 -17.94
CA ALA A 219 1.28 12.78 -19.10
C ALA A 219 0.86 13.60 -20.34
N ALA A 220 -0.44 13.77 -20.57
CA ALA A 220 -0.95 14.59 -21.67
C ALA A 220 -0.62 16.08 -21.50
N ILE A 221 -0.74 16.63 -20.28
CA ILE A 221 -0.43 18.04 -20.00
C ILE A 221 1.06 18.34 -20.18
N ILE A 222 1.94 17.42 -19.74
CA ILE A 222 3.39 17.61 -19.84
C ILE A 222 3.88 17.49 -21.29
N LEU A 223 3.28 16.59 -22.08
CA LEU A 223 3.57 16.45 -23.52
C LEU A 223 3.01 17.60 -24.37
N ALA A 224 1.95 18.27 -23.92
CA ALA A 224 1.39 19.41 -24.63
C ALA A 224 2.28 20.65 -24.48
N PRO A 225 2.33 21.54 -25.50
CA PRO A 225 3.06 22.81 -25.41
C PRO A 225 2.28 23.79 -24.50
N THR A 226 2.42 23.58 -23.19
CA THR A 226 1.74 24.33 -22.14
C THR A 226 2.71 25.27 -21.40
N SER A 227 2.16 26.22 -20.64
CA SER A 227 2.97 27.14 -19.84
C SER A 227 3.77 26.42 -18.75
N THR A 228 4.88 27.01 -18.31
CA THR A 228 5.68 26.49 -17.18
C THR A 228 4.82 26.28 -15.93
N ALA A 229 3.88 27.20 -15.64
CA ALA A 229 2.94 27.06 -14.54
C ALA A 229 2.03 25.82 -14.66
N ALA A 230 1.57 25.49 -15.87
CA ALA A 230 0.75 24.30 -16.10
C ALA A 230 1.58 23.01 -15.92
N LYS A 231 2.84 23.00 -16.35
CA LYS A 231 3.76 21.86 -16.13
C LYS A 231 4.08 21.67 -14.65
N PHE A 232 4.34 22.74 -13.92
CA PHE A 232 4.48 22.68 -12.45
C PHE A 232 3.20 22.12 -11.83
N GLY A 233 2.03 22.68 -12.16
CA GLY A 233 0.74 22.20 -11.66
C GLY A 233 0.50 20.71 -11.93
N ALA A 234 0.91 20.20 -13.10
CA ALA A 234 0.85 18.78 -13.42
C ALA A 234 1.77 17.93 -12.54
N TYR A 235 3.00 18.36 -12.28
CA TYR A 235 3.89 17.65 -11.35
C TYR A 235 3.37 17.66 -9.90
N TYR A 236 2.79 18.77 -9.44
CA TYR A 236 2.13 18.81 -8.12
C TYR A 236 0.92 17.87 -8.06
N TRP A 237 0.08 17.87 -9.10
CA TRP A 237 -1.06 16.96 -9.18
C TRP A 237 -0.62 15.50 -9.30
N ALA A 238 0.48 15.21 -9.98
CA ALA A 238 1.07 13.87 -10.02
C ALA A 238 1.42 13.37 -8.61
N GLY A 239 1.76 14.25 -7.66
CA GLY A 239 1.91 13.89 -6.25
C GLY A 239 0.69 13.16 -5.66
N SER A 240 -0.51 13.40 -6.17
CA SER A 240 -1.71 12.72 -5.68
C SER A 240 -1.71 11.21 -5.92
N ILE A 241 -0.90 10.71 -6.86
CA ILE A 241 -0.74 9.27 -7.20
C ILE A 241 -0.21 8.46 -6.02
N TYR A 242 0.53 9.07 -5.08
CA TYR A 242 1.08 8.39 -3.91
C TYR A 242 0.03 7.71 -3.02
N CYS A 243 -1.25 8.09 -3.14
CA CYS A 243 -2.34 7.43 -2.41
C CYS A 243 -2.48 5.93 -2.72
N ILE A 244 -1.96 5.49 -3.87
CA ILE A 244 -2.02 4.10 -4.35
C ILE A 244 -1.39 3.11 -3.38
N GLN A 245 -0.32 3.50 -2.70
CA GLN A 245 0.36 2.62 -1.74
C GLN A 245 -0.57 2.29 -0.59
N ALA A 246 -1.25 3.28 -0.02
CA ALA A 246 -2.15 3.02 1.09
C ALA A 246 -3.38 2.22 0.65
N THR A 247 -4.00 2.59 -0.47
CA THR A 247 -5.27 2.00 -0.90
C THR A 247 -5.12 0.60 -1.46
N PHE A 248 -4.04 0.30 -2.21
CA PHE A 248 -3.84 -1.02 -2.82
C PHE A 248 -3.40 -2.06 -1.80
N PHE A 249 -2.50 -1.71 -0.87
CA PHE A 249 -2.15 -2.61 0.23
C PHE A 249 -3.33 -2.86 1.17
N ALA A 250 -4.14 -1.84 1.42
CA ALA A 250 -5.40 -2.03 2.14
C ALA A 250 -6.35 -2.96 1.35
N TRP A 251 -6.51 -2.77 0.03
CA TRP A 251 -7.35 -3.63 -0.79
C TRP A 251 -6.87 -5.10 -0.78
N ALA A 252 -5.57 -5.34 -0.98
CA ALA A 252 -4.98 -6.67 -0.91
C ALA A 252 -5.22 -7.34 0.45
N ASN A 253 -5.00 -6.60 1.54
CA ASN A 253 -5.28 -7.09 2.90
C ASN A 253 -6.76 -7.47 3.10
N ASP A 254 -7.67 -6.76 2.45
CA ASP A 254 -9.10 -6.98 2.62
C ASP A 254 -9.63 -8.18 1.82
N SER A 255 -9.20 -8.30 0.57
CA SER A 255 -9.57 -9.42 -0.29
C SER A 255 -8.98 -10.75 0.21
N MET A 256 -7.87 -10.70 0.96
CA MET A 256 -7.24 -11.88 1.55
C MET A 256 -7.61 -12.12 3.02
N ARG A 257 -8.62 -11.44 3.55
CA ARG A 257 -9.00 -11.56 4.97
C ARG A 257 -9.46 -12.95 5.37
N ASN A 258 -10.06 -13.71 4.46
CA ASN A 258 -10.59 -15.05 4.73
C ASN A 258 -9.55 -16.16 4.43
N GLU A 259 -8.36 -15.78 3.97
CA GLU A 259 -7.26 -16.69 3.66
C GLU A 259 -6.31 -16.84 4.85
N SER A 260 -5.40 -17.81 4.80
CA SER A 260 -4.45 -18.00 5.90
C SER A 260 -3.58 -16.75 6.12
N PRO A 261 -3.27 -16.36 7.38
CA PRO A 261 -2.47 -15.17 7.65
C PRO A 261 -1.08 -15.23 7.01
N ALA A 262 -0.51 -16.44 6.93
CA ALA A 262 0.76 -16.70 6.27
C ALA A 262 0.66 -16.41 4.76
N LEU A 263 -0.40 -16.89 4.08
CA LEU A 263 -0.60 -16.64 2.65
C LEU A 263 -0.75 -15.14 2.38
N ARG A 264 -1.53 -14.44 3.21
CA ARG A 264 -1.70 -12.98 3.14
C ARG A 264 -0.38 -12.24 3.29
N ALA A 265 0.43 -12.59 4.29
CA ALA A 265 1.74 -11.99 4.51
C ALA A 265 2.66 -12.18 3.30
N CYS A 266 2.72 -13.40 2.76
CA CYS A 266 3.52 -13.72 1.58
C CYS A 266 3.07 -12.92 0.35
N VAL A 267 1.76 -12.85 0.07
CA VAL A 267 1.28 -12.08 -1.08
C VAL A 267 1.59 -10.59 -0.93
N ILE A 268 1.41 -10.00 0.26
CA ILE A 268 1.75 -8.59 0.52
C ILE A 268 3.25 -8.33 0.31
N ALA A 269 4.10 -9.22 0.83
CA ALA A 269 5.54 -9.12 0.67
C ALA A 269 5.97 -9.27 -0.80
N CYS A 270 5.43 -10.27 -1.50
CA CYS A 270 5.69 -10.48 -2.93
C CYS A 270 5.15 -9.34 -3.79
N MET A 271 4.01 -8.77 -3.43
CA MET A 271 3.45 -7.60 -4.09
C MET A 271 4.46 -6.45 -4.02
N ASN A 272 4.96 -6.12 -2.82
CA ASN A 272 5.98 -5.09 -2.66
C ASN A 272 7.27 -5.42 -3.44
N ALA A 273 7.76 -6.66 -3.35
CA ALA A 273 8.97 -7.09 -4.04
C ALA A 273 8.84 -6.95 -5.57
N ALA A 274 7.69 -7.36 -6.14
CA ALA A 274 7.42 -7.25 -7.57
C ALA A 274 7.45 -5.79 -8.05
N GLY A 275 6.88 -4.85 -7.27
CA GLY A 275 6.96 -3.42 -7.59
C GLY A 275 8.39 -2.91 -7.61
N ASN A 276 9.17 -3.20 -6.56
CA ASN A 276 10.56 -2.77 -6.47
C ASN A 276 11.45 -3.35 -7.60
N CYS A 277 11.20 -4.59 -8.01
CA CYS A 277 11.89 -5.20 -9.15
C CYS A 277 11.65 -4.44 -10.45
N PHE A 278 10.42 -3.99 -10.71
CA PHE A 278 10.11 -3.18 -11.89
C PHE A 278 10.68 -1.77 -11.76
N GLN A 279 10.58 -1.17 -10.58
CA GLN A 279 11.07 0.18 -10.33
C GLN A 279 12.59 0.33 -10.42
N ALA A 280 13.35 -0.77 -10.27
CA ALA A 280 14.80 -0.75 -10.40
C ALA A 280 15.28 -0.33 -11.81
N TRP A 281 14.58 -0.76 -12.85
CA TRP A 281 14.96 -0.47 -14.25
C TRP A 281 14.02 0.51 -14.94
N TRP A 282 12.77 0.64 -14.48
CA TRP A 282 11.77 1.52 -15.09
C TRP A 282 12.24 2.97 -15.33
N PRO A 283 12.74 3.72 -14.32
CA PRO A 283 13.17 5.10 -14.52
C PRO A 283 14.42 5.21 -15.41
N LEU A 284 15.28 4.18 -15.45
CA LEU A 284 16.49 4.17 -16.27
C LEU A 284 16.18 4.11 -17.78
N ILE A 285 15.02 3.56 -18.15
CA ILE A 285 14.58 3.46 -19.54
C ILE A 285 13.70 4.66 -19.92
N PHE A 286 12.75 5.00 -19.06
CA PHE A 286 11.66 5.93 -19.40
C PHE A 286 11.92 7.37 -18.97
N PHE A 287 12.73 7.58 -17.94
CA PHE A 287 12.98 8.88 -17.32
C PHE A 287 14.48 9.18 -17.27
N ARG A 288 15.14 9.01 -18.42
CA ARG A 288 16.56 9.34 -18.58
C ARG A 288 16.76 10.85 -18.51
N ALA A 289 17.85 11.28 -17.88
CA ALA A 289 18.25 12.69 -17.84
C ALA A 289 18.43 13.30 -19.25
N ASP A 290 18.89 12.48 -20.21
CA ASP A 290 19.06 12.89 -21.62
C ASP A 290 17.75 13.27 -22.32
N ASP A 291 16.62 12.71 -21.85
CA ASP A 291 15.30 12.94 -22.45
C ASP A 291 14.56 14.13 -21.77
N ALA A 292 15.22 14.85 -20.85
CA ALA A 292 14.69 16.07 -20.24
C ALA A 292 14.60 17.21 -21.28
N PRO A 293 13.63 18.15 -21.16
CA PRO A 293 12.65 18.34 -20.09
C PRO A 293 11.31 17.64 -20.30
N GLU A 294 11.01 17.14 -21.51
CA GLU A 294 9.67 16.62 -21.85
C GLU A 294 9.49 15.13 -21.51
N PHE A 295 10.58 14.39 -21.32
CA PHE A 295 10.58 12.95 -20.99
C PHE A 295 9.60 12.16 -21.85
N ARG A 296 9.58 12.43 -23.16
CA ARG A 296 8.51 11.97 -24.08
C ARG A 296 8.24 10.46 -23.99
N LYS A 297 9.30 9.64 -23.91
CA LYS A 297 9.20 8.19 -23.77
C LYS A 297 8.49 7.80 -22.47
N GLY A 298 8.86 8.42 -21.36
CA GLY A 298 8.23 8.20 -20.07
C GLY A 298 6.77 8.62 -20.05
N MET A 299 6.44 9.79 -20.60
CA MET A 299 5.05 10.26 -20.65
C MET A 299 4.15 9.34 -21.50
N VAL A 300 4.64 8.83 -22.63
CA VAL A 300 3.89 7.83 -23.42
C VAL A 300 3.72 6.52 -22.64
N ALA A 301 4.77 6.05 -21.97
CA ALA A 301 4.69 4.86 -21.12
C ALA A 301 3.66 5.04 -19.99
N MET A 302 3.55 6.24 -19.44
CA MET A 302 2.56 6.57 -18.41
C MET A 302 1.11 6.52 -18.90
N ILE A 303 0.85 6.97 -20.13
CA ILE A 303 -0.48 6.82 -20.74
C ILE A 303 -0.82 5.33 -20.91
N ALA A 304 0.16 4.53 -21.34
CA ALA A 304 -0.01 3.09 -21.49
C ALA A 304 -0.27 2.39 -20.15
N VAL A 305 0.52 2.71 -19.12
CA VAL A 305 0.35 2.16 -17.76
C VAL A 305 -0.98 2.60 -17.14
N GLY A 306 -1.36 3.88 -17.25
CA GLY A 306 -2.65 4.37 -16.76
C GLY A 306 -3.83 3.69 -17.45
N SER A 307 -3.76 3.49 -18.77
CA SER A 307 -4.79 2.76 -19.52
C SER A 307 -4.85 1.28 -19.11
N ALA A 308 -3.69 0.62 -18.98
CA ALA A 308 -3.61 -0.75 -18.49
C ALA A 308 -4.17 -0.88 -17.07
N MET A 309 -3.92 0.10 -16.20
CA MET A 309 -4.43 0.12 -14.84
C MET A 309 -5.95 0.29 -14.81
N MET A 310 -6.52 1.15 -15.65
CA MET A 310 -7.97 1.30 -15.78
C MET A 310 -8.65 -0.01 -16.18
N ILE A 311 -8.07 -0.72 -17.15
CA ILE A 311 -8.56 -2.02 -17.60
C ILE A 311 -8.40 -3.05 -16.47
N TRP A 312 -7.24 -3.12 -15.84
CA TRP A 312 -6.94 -4.11 -14.79
C TRP A 312 -7.81 -3.93 -13.55
N VAL A 313 -8.01 -2.71 -13.08
CA VAL A 313 -8.92 -2.40 -11.96
C VAL A 313 -10.34 -2.86 -12.30
N THR A 314 -10.79 -2.67 -13.54
CA THR A 314 -12.11 -3.16 -13.99
C THR A 314 -12.20 -4.69 -13.94
N VAL A 315 -11.16 -5.39 -14.39
CA VAL A 315 -11.07 -6.86 -14.29
C VAL A 315 -11.13 -7.32 -12.84
N LEU A 316 -10.36 -6.68 -11.95
CA LEU A 316 -10.35 -7.01 -10.53
C LEU A 316 -11.71 -6.78 -9.87
N VAL A 317 -12.38 -5.66 -10.15
CA VAL A 317 -13.73 -5.38 -9.64
C VAL A 317 -14.73 -6.43 -10.12
N PHE A 318 -14.64 -6.83 -11.39
CA PHE A 318 -15.51 -7.87 -11.93
C PHE A 318 -15.27 -9.23 -11.26
N MET A 319 -14.01 -9.59 -11.02
CA MET A 319 -13.65 -10.84 -10.37
C MET A 319 -13.99 -10.87 -8.89
N ASP A 320 -13.76 -9.77 -8.17
CA ASP A 320 -14.13 -9.61 -6.76
C ASP A 320 -15.65 -9.73 -6.57
N ARG A 321 -16.44 -9.12 -7.47
CA ARG A 321 -17.90 -9.31 -7.52
C ARG A 321 -18.32 -10.74 -7.82
N ARG A 322 -17.65 -11.41 -8.77
CA ARG A 322 -17.92 -12.83 -9.09
C ARG A 322 -17.62 -13.76 -7.90
N LEU A 323 -16.52 -13.52 -7.21
CA LEU A 323 -16.11 -14.29 -6.02
C LEU A 323 -17.10 -14.07 -4.88
N SER A 324 -17.49 -12.82 -4.62
CA SER A 324 -18.50 -12.47 -3.61
C SER A 324 -19.84 -13.13 -3.91
N ASN A 325 -20.31 -13.08 -5.15
CA ASN A 325 -21.58 -13.71 -5.55
C ASN A 325 -21.54 -15.24 -5.40
N LYS A 326 -20.42 -15.89 -5.72
CA LYS A 326 -20.24 -17.33 -5.51
C LYS A 326 -20.28 -17.70 -4.03
N GLN A 327 -19.66 -16.89 -3.17
CA GLN A 327 -19.69 -17.10 -1.72
C GLN A 327 -21.11 -16.97 -1.16
N ILE A 328 -21.87 -15.96 -1.60
CA ILE A 328 -23.28 -15.80 -1.22
C ILE A 328 -24.10 -17.03 -1.64
N GLN A 329 -23.93 -17.50 -2.88
CA GLN A 329 -24.63 -18.69 -3.38
C GLN A 329 -24.29 -19.96 -2.58
N VAL A 330 -23.04 -20.13 -2.13
CA VAL A 330 -22.65 -21.25 -1.28
C VAL A 330 -23.28 -21.16 0.10
N ILE A 331 -23.32 -19.96 0.69
CA ILE A 331 -23.97 -19.73 1.99
C ILE A 331 -25.47 -20.02 1.89
N GLU A 332 -26.14 -19.50 0.86
CA GLU A 332 -27.56 -19.77 0.60
C GLU A 332 -27.83 -21.26 0.37
N ALA A 333 -26.93 -21.98 -0.29
CA ALA A 333 -27.05 -23.43 -0.49
C ALA A 333 -26.90 -24.21 0.82
N VAL A 334 -25.93 -23.84 1.68
CA VAL A 334 -25.72 -24.46 3.00
C VAL A 334 -26.88 -24.16 3.94
N GLU A 335 -27.43 -22.94 3.91
CA GLU A 335 -28.61 -22.57 4.69
C GLU A 335 -29.86 -23.33 4.22
N ALA A 336 -30.03 -23.50 2.90
CA ALA A 336 -31.09 -24.33 2.35
C ALA A 336 -30.96 -25.81 2.74
N GLU A 337 -29.76 -26.38 2.73
CA GLU A 337 -29.51 -27.77 3.19
C GLU A 337 -29.76 -27.92 4.71
N GLY A 338 -29.34 -26.94 5.53
CA GLY A 338 -29.61 -26.93 6.97
C GLY A 338 -31.09 -26.82 7.31
N HIS A 339 -31.87 -26.09 6.53
CA HIS A 339 -33.33 -26.04 6.66
C HIS A 339 -34.01 -27.35 6.22
N VAL A 340 -33.44 -28.06 5.24
CA VAL A 340 -33.93 -29.37 4.80
C VAL A 340 -33.65 -30.45 5.86
N GLU A 341 -32.48 -30.47 6.49
CA GLU A 341 -32.18 -31.39 7.59
C GLU A 341 -33.04 -31.11 8.84
N ALA A 342 -33.32 -29.84 9.16
CA ALA A 342 -34.23 -29.48 10.25
C ALA A 342 -35.68 -29.90 9.97
N GLY A 343 -36.10 -29.96 8.70
CA GLY A 343 -37.41 -30.45 8.26
C GLY A 343 -37.53 -31.98 8.16
N LEU A 344 -36.40 -32.70 8.13
CA LEU A 344 -36.34 -34.17 7.98
C LEU A 344 -36.12 -34.92 9.29
N SER A 345 -35.95 -34.25 10.43
CA SER A 345 -35.97 -34.93 11.74
C SER A 345 -37.36 -35.55 11.97
N PRO A 346 -37.50 -36.89 11.97
CA PRO A 346 -38.81 -37.51 12.07
C PRO A 346 -39.38 -37.26 13.46
N ALA A 347 -40.55 -36.62 13.50
CA ALA A 347 -41.41 -36.55 14.67
C ALA A 347 -41.59 -37.96 15.24
N LYS A 348 -40.91 -38.23 16.36
CA LYS A 348 -41.06 -39.45 17.13
C LYS A 348 -42.48 -39.43 17.69
N LYS A 349 -43.39 -40.13 16.99
CA LYS A 349 -44.74 -40.48 17.45
C LYS A 349 -44.64 -41.03 18.87
N VAL A 350 -45.11 -40.27 19.84
CA VAL A 350 -45.59 -40.82 21.12
C VAL A 350 -47.09 -40.86 20.97
N ASP A 351 -47.61 -42.01 20.57
CA ASP A 351 -48.98 -42.44 20.85
C ASP A 351 -49.07 -43.96 20.67
N SER A 352 -49.09 -44.66 21.79
CA SER A 352 -49.75 -45.96 21.91
C SER A 352 -50.38 -46.03 23.30
N VAL A 353 -51.65 -45.64 23.35
CA VAL A 353 -52.62 -46.01 24.39
C VAL A 353 -52.93 -47.50 24.22
N ASP A 354 -52.81 -48.31 25.28
CA ASP A 354 -53.89 -49.25 25.61
C ASP A 354 -53.93 -49.70 27.08
N LYS A 355 -55.13 -50.09 27.47
CA LYS A 355 -55.75 -50.19 28.80
C LYS A 355 -55.42 -51.47 29.58
N GLY A 356 -55.36 -51.31 30.92
CA GLY A 356 -56.17 -52.04 31.91
C GLY A 356 -55.90 -53.51 32.23
N SER A 357 -55.59 -53.81 33.51
CA SER A 357 -56.29 -54.84 34.30
C SER A 357 -55.85 -54.85 35.78
N ASN A 358 -56.85 -54.86 36.66
CA ASN A 358 -56.89 -55.07 38.12
C ASN A 358 -55.93 -56.10 38.73
N GLY A 359 -55.63 -55.92 40.03
CA GLY A 359 -55.24 -57.02 40.90
C GLY A 359 -54.87 -56.69 42.36
N LYS A 360 -55.89 -56.37 43.18
CA LYS A 360 -55.97 -56.46 44.66
C LYS A 360 -55.12 -55.55 45.55
#